data_AF-A0A2R7J342-F1
#
_entry.id   AF-A0A2R7J342-F1
#
_cell.length_a   1.000
_cell.length_b   1.000
_cell.length_c   1.000
_cell.angle_alpha   90.00
_cell.angle_beta   90.00
_cell.angle_gamma   90.00
#
_symmetry.space_group_name_H-M   'P 1'
#
loop_
_entity.id
_entity.type
_entity.pdbx_description
1 polymer ?
#
loop_
_entity_poly.entity_id
_entity_poly.type
_entity_poly.pdbx_seq_one_letter_code
_entity_poly.pdbx_strand_id
1 'polypeptide(L)'
;MPTEGGRHAPQAELDLLKIANKGRVNLHLEYAKTTALTEDERDIAPSTTPGAIDQRPFRTLLPSTETFNANSSYARTFGTISGTLNGTLSATNSNALRGLPTNAPGGDLSPLNQRNSSIATHLGTAFNGSIGKWQWTLTGGYDHAESKTLTDVGFDSSVTPPGMLPASRGYSISNTGQIDALVSGALFKLPAGEVSTTLRVGGDFNSYSSRSYRGGVFTPGSVTRNSGNGQLNVDVPITSRAKDVLGAIGSLSLNGNFALDQLSDFGTLKTVGYGINWSPIVPLRIIGSVTDQDLAPTPQQLGDPQIVTPAVPVFDYVLGQNALVTTVSGGNPGLTASSSHVRKLGVTLKPWSTKELSLTANYIDARVENPVASFPSPTAAIEAAFPGRFTRVGGALVRLDNRPINFAETSRSELRWGINFSTALKSKLQKQIEAWRAGKGPNPFAGLKVPAGVQRQIDQARAERQRNGGGEGGPGAGGPGAPGGPGGAPGAGGPPG
;
A
#
# COMPACT_ATOMS: atom_id res chain seq x y z
N MET A 1 34.00 -17.12 7.27
CA MET A 1 34.35 -16.17 6.20
C MET A 1 33.68 -16.67 4.94
N PRO A 2 32.84 -15.88 4.25
CA PRO A 2 32.33 -16.27 2.95
C PRO A 2 33.51 -16.33 1.97
N THR A 3 33.62 -17.43 1.22
CA THR A 3 34.52 -17.56 0.07
C THR A 3 33.65 -17.60 -1.19
N GLU A 4 34.10 -17.02 -2.29
CA GLU A 4 33.42 -16.98 -3.60
C GLU A 4 32.16 -16.08 -3.71
N GLY A 5 32.30 -14.80 -3.36
CA GLY A 5 31.31 -13.77 -3.73
C GLY A 5 30.03 -13.74 -2.89
N GLY A 6 29.97 -14.50 -1.79
CA GLY A 6 28.95 -14.39 -0.75
C GLY A 6 29.23 -13.26 0.24
N ARG A 7 28.18 -12.69 0.85
CA ARG A 7 28.30 -11.68 1.91
C ARG A 7 28.10 -12.31 3.28
N HIS A 8 28.79 -11.79 4.29
CA HIS A 8 28.55 -12.20 5.67
C HIS A 8 27.38 -11.39 6.22
N ALA A 9 26.29 -12.06 6.60
CA ALA A 9 25.02 -11.45 7.01
C ALA A 9 24.56 -11.92 8.40
N PRO A 10 25.31 -11.67 9.50
CA PRO A 10 24.88 -12.04 10.84
C PRO A 10 23.58 -11.33 11.21
N GLN A 11 22.69 -12.08 11.83
CA GLN A 11 21.40 -11.61 12.35
C GLN A 11 21.23 -12.04 13.81
N ALA A 12 20.57 -11.19 14.59
CA ALA A 12 20.16 -11.47 15.96
C ALA A 12 18.72 -11.01 16.14
N GLU A 13 17.89 -11.88 16.68
CA GLU A 13 16.46 -11.66 16.90
C GLU A 13 16.12 -11.92 18.37
N LEU A 14 15.23 -11.09 18.93
CA LEU A 14 14.67 -11.27 20.26
C LEU A 14 13.17 -11.01 20.21
N ASP A 15 12.40 -12.00 20.64
CA ASP A 15 10.96 -11.95 20.76
C ASP A 15 10.50 -12.07 22.21
N LEU A 16 9.57 -11.21 22.62
CA LEU A 16 8.89 -11.28 23.89
C LEU A 16 7.38 -11.14 23.66
N LEU A 17 6.63 -12.17 24.05
CA LEU A 17 5.17 -12.13 24.11
C LEU A 17 4.72 -12.37 25.54
N LYS A 18 3.96 -11.43 26.10
CA LYS A 18 3.33 -11.57 27.41
C LYS A 18 1.85 -11.29 27.33
N ILE A 19 1.04 -12.25 27.77
CA ILE A 19 -0.42 -12.13 27.86
C ILE A 19 -0.82 -12.26 29.32
N ALA A 20 -1.40 -11.21 29.89
CA ALA A 20 -1.86 -11.20 31.29
C ALA A 20 -2.96 -10.16 31.49
N ASN A 21 -3.91 -10.41 32.40
CA ASN A 21 -4.91 -9.44 32.88
C ASN A 21 -5.65 -8.67 31.75
N LYS A 22 -6.18 -9.40 30.76
CA LYS A 22 -6.86 -8.85 29.57
C LYS A 22 -5.99 -7.93 28.71
N GLY A 23 -4.67 -8.07 28.81
CA GLY A 23 -3.69 -7.35 28.00
C GLY A 23 -2.70 -8.27 27.31
N ARG A 24 -2.14 -7.78 26.19
CA ARG A 24 -1.09 -8.42 25.41
C ARG A 24 0.01 -7.40 25.16
N VAL A 25 1.23 -7.76 25.53
CA VAL A 25 2.46 -7.05 25.16
C VAL A 25 3.22 -7.94 24.17
N ASN A 26 3.64 -7.36 23.06
CA ASN A 26 4.59 -7.97 22.14
C ASN A 26 5.76 -7.00 21.95
N LEU A 27 6.99 -7.52 21.99
CA LEU A 27 8.21 -6.81 21.63
C LEU A 27 9.02 -7.74 20.72
N HIS A 28 9.41 -7.23 19.56
CA HIS A 28 10.30 -7.88 18.61
C HIS A 28 11.47 -6.94 18.32
N LEU A 29 12.68 -7.43 18.52
CA LEU A 29 13.92 -6.71 18.22
C LEU A 29 14.71 -7.54 17.20
N GLU A 30 15.21 -6.88 16.16
CA GLU A 30 16.03 -7.51 15.13
C GLU A 30 17.23 -6.61 14.85
N TYR A 31 18.41 -7.22 14.79
CA TYR A 31 19.62 -6.57 14.33
C TYR A 31 20.25 -7.43 13.24
N ALA A 32 20.45 -6.86 12.07
CA ALA A 32 21.15 -7.52 10.97
C ALA A 32 22.29 -6.63 10.47
N LYS A 33 23.43 -7.25 10.20
CA LYS A 33 24.57 -6.60 9.59
C LYS A 33 24.98 -7.39 8.38
N THR A 34 25.20 -6.73 7.26
CA THR A 34 25.71 -7.36 6.05
C THR A 34 26.99 -6.65 5.62
N THR A 35 28.08 -7.39 5.46
CA THR A 35 29.38 -6.84 5.02
C THR A 35 29.27 -6.28 3.60
N ALA A 36 30.16 -5.38 3.22
CA ALA A 36 30.23 -4.91 1.84
C ALA A 36 30.67 -6.07 0.90
N LEU A 37 30.39 -5.92 -0.40
CA LEU A 37 30.96 -6.74 -1.47
C LEU A 37 31.78 -5.81 -2.34
N THR A 38 33.10 -5.98 -2.36
CA THR A 38 34.03 -5.16 -3.13
C THR A 38 34.24 -5.70 -4.55
N GLU A 39 34.79 -4.89 -5.44
CA GLU A 39 35.03 -5.29 -6.83
C GLU A 39 36.11 -6.39 -6.93
N ASP A 40 37.07 -6.44 -6.01
CA ASP A 40 38.16 -7.43 -5.97
C ASP A 40 37.71 -8.82 -5.50
N GLU A 41 36.56 -8.89 -4.82
CA GLU A 41 35.88 -10.13 -4.44
C GLU A 41 35.10 -10.76 -5.61
N ARG A 42 35.16 -10.14 -6.81
CA ARG A 42 34.59 -10.65 -8.06
C ARG A 42 35.66 -10.74 -9.13
N ASP A 43 35.39 -11.53 -10.17
CA ASP A 43 36.27 -11.67 -11.33
C ASP A 43 36.17 -10.43 -12.26
N ILE A 44 36.48 -9.26 -11.70
CA ILE A 44 36.56 -7.98 -12.41
C ILE A 44 38.03 -7.74 -12.70
N ALA A 45 38.39 -7.61 -13.97
CA ALA A 45 39.77 -7.35 -14.36
C ALA A 45 40.30 -6.03 -13.73
N PRO A 46 41.52 -6.01 -13.16
CA PRO A 46 42.14 -4.78 -12.68
C PRO A 46 42.44 -3.81 -13.83
N SER A 47 42.64 -2.54 -13.51
CA SER A 47 43.14 -1.58 -14.49
C SER A 47 44.52 -2.01 -15.00
N THR A 48 44.70 -2.05 -16.31
CA THR A 48 45.95 -2.44 -16.96
C THR A 48 46.91 -1.26 -17.18
N THR A 49 46.59 -0.09 -16.61
CA THR A 49 47.40 1.13 -16.76
C THR A 49 48.70 1.00 -15.95
N PRO A 50 49.90 1.09 -16.57
CA PRO A 50 51.16 0.99 -15.85
C PRO A 50 51.29 2.05 -14.75
N GLY A 51 51.57 1.63 -13.52
CA GLY A 51 51.72 2.52 -12.36
C GLY A 51 50.42 2.92 -11.65
N ALA A 52 49.25 2.45 -12.11
CA ALA A 52 47.98 2.70 -11.43
C ALA A 52 47.81 1.80 -10.19
N ILE A 53 47.31 2.39 -9.10
CA ILE A 53 46.92 1.65 -7.89
C ILE A 53 45.62 0.88 -8.18
N ASP A 54 45.55 -0.38 -7.76
CA ASP A 54 44.32 -1.18 -7.88
C ASP A 54 43.20 -0.57 -7.02
N GLN A 55 42.13 -0.15 -7.69
CA GLN A 55 40.98 0.52 -7.09
C GLN A 55 39.94 -0.46 -6.55
N ARG A 56 39.96 -1.72 -7.01
CA ARG A 56 38.89 -2.71 -6.77
C ARG A 56 38.65 -3.01 -5.29
N PRO A 57 39.67 -3.13 -4.41
CA PRO A 57 39.46 -3.32 -2.96
C PRO A 57 38.80 -2.12 -2.28
N PHE A 58 38.85 -0.95 -2.93
CA PHE A 58 38.34 0.30 -2.40
C PHE A 58 37.05 0.73 -3.09
N ARG A 59 36.43 -0.15 -3.89
CA ARG A 59 35.14 0.08 -4.56
C ARG A 59 34.17 -1.03 -4.21
N THR A 60 32.97 -0.66 -3.78
CA THR A 60 31.93 -1.63 -3.43
C THR A 60 30.91 -1.78 -4.56
N LEU A 61 30.65 -3.01 -4.96
CA LEU A 61 29.48 -3.36 -5.79
C LEU A 61 28.19 -3.32 -4.97
N LEU A 62 28.26 -3.78 -3.71
CA LEU A 62 27.18 -3.65 -2.73
C LEU A 62 27.75 -3.03 -1.44
N PRO A 63 27.10 -2.00 -0.88
CA PRO A 63 27.55 -1.37 0.35
C PRO A 63 27.43 -2.32 1.54
N SER A 64 28.20 -2.06 2.60
CA SER A 64 27.88 -2.65 3.90
C SER A 64 26.58 -2.04 4.41
N THR A 65 25.78 -2.82 5.14
CA THR A 65 24.49 -2.38 5.66
C THR A 65 24.32 -2.88 7.08
N GLU A 66 23.81 -2.03 7.96
CA GLU A 66 23.44 -2.36 9.33
C GLU A 66 22.00 -1.89 9.55
N THR A 67 21.13 -2.81 9.93
CA THR A 67 19.71 -2.55 10.20
C THR A 67 19.38 -2.94 11.62
N PHE A 68 18.69 -2.06 12.34
CA PHE A 68 18.09 -2.35 13.63
C PHE A 68 16.60 -2.05 13.55
N ASN A 69 15.77 -3.04 13.85
CA ASN A 69 14.33 -2.91 13.92
C ASN A 69 13.86 -3.23 15.34
N ALA A 70 12.97 -2.39 15.86
CA ALA A 70 12.28 -2.62 17.10
C ALA A 70 10.78 -2.41 16.88
N ASN A 71 9.98 -3.42 17.18
CA ASN A 71 8.53 -3.37 17.09
C ASN A 71 7.94 -3.71 18.46
N SER A 72 7.06 -2.86 18.94
CA SER A 72 6.38 -3.05 20.22
C SER A 72 4.89 -2.84 20.04
N SER A 73 4.07 -3.65 20.69
CA SER A 73 2.64 -3.42 20.77
C SER A 73 2.11 -3.79 22.15
N TYR A 74 1.19 -2.96 22.63
CA TYR A 74 0.47 -3.16 23.87
C TYR A 74 -1.02 -3.01 23.58
N ALA A 75 -1.78 -4.08 23.79
CA ALA A 75 -3.22 -4.08 23.68
C ALA A 75 -3.83 -4.39 25.04
N ARG A 76 -4.89 -3.69 25.43
CA ARG A 76 -5.64 -4.00 26.65
C ARG A 76 -7.11 -3.60 26.54
N THR A 77 -7.96 -4.41 27.13
CA THR A 77 -9.40 -4.11 27.24
C THR A 77 -9.76 -3.69 28.67
N PHE A 78 -10.48 -2.58 28.78
CA PHE A 78 -11.00 -1.98 30.01
C PHE A 78 -12.52 -1.83 29.89
N GLY A 79 -13.29 -2.78 30.44
CA GLY A 79 -14.75 -2.77 30.31
C GLY A 79 -15.20 -2.90 28.86
N THR A 80 -15.92 -1.90 28.34
CA THR A 80 -16.37 -1.80 26.94
C THR A 80 -15.36 -1.14 26.01
N ILE A 81 -14.22 -0.70 26.53
CA ILE A 81 -13.18 0.01 25.77
C ILE A 81 -12.00 -0.93 25.50
N SER A 82 -11.53 -1.02 24.27
CA SER A 82 -10.26 -1.64 23.91
C SER A 82 -9.27 -0.59 23.46
N GLY A 83 -8.05 -0.65 23.98
CA GLY A 83 -6.95 0.25 23.62
C GLY A 83 -5.77 -0.54 23.07
N THR A 84 -5.15 -0.01 22.03
CA THR A 84 -3.90 -0.51 21.47
C THR A 84 -2.90 0.64 21.31
N LEU A 85 -1.66 0.39 21.70
CA LEU A 85 -0.51 1.24 21.46
C LEU A 85 0.50 0.40 20.66
N ASN A 86 1.01 0.90 19.56
CA ASN A 86 2.08 0.26 18.81
C ASN A 86 3.21 1.26 18.58
N GLY A 87 4.44 0.81 18.66
CA GLY A 87 5.63 1.61 18.42
C GLY A 87 6.59 0.84 17.55
N THR A 88 7.07 1.46 16.47
CA THR A 88 8.14 0.88 15.64
C THR A 88 9.30 1.85 15.54
N LEU A 89 10.51 1.29 15.42
CA LEU A 89 11.73 2.02 15.16
C LEU A 89 12.55 1.18 14.19
N SER A 90 12.99 1.81 13.10
CA SER A 90 13.88 1.22 12.10
C SER A 90 15.04 2.17 11.88
N ALA A 91 16.24 1.72 12.21
CA ALA A 91 17.48 2.41 11.91
C ALA A 91 18.24 1.64 10.84
N THR A 92 18.74 2.32 9.83
CA THR A 92 19.52 1.73 8.74
C THR A 92 20.73 2.59 8.47
N ASN A 93 21.90 1.98 8.53
CA ASN A 93 23.16 2.59 8.11
C ASN A 93 23.70 1.81 6.92
N SER A 94 24.25 2.51 5.94
CA SER A 94 25.00 1.90 4.86
C SER A 94 26.26 2.68 4.54
N ASN A 95 27.32 1.95 4.17
CA ASN A 95 28.58 2.53 3.76
C ASN A 95 29.06 1.88 2.45
N ALA A 96 29.25 2.71 1.43
CA ALA A 96 29.81 2.30 0.14
C ALA A 96 31.20 2.90 -0.04
N LEU A 97 32.14 2.12 -0.57
CA LEU A 97 33.46 2.61 -0.97
C LEU A 97 33.41 3.02 -2.45
N ARG A 98 33.99 4.16 -2.79
CA ARG A 98 33.97 4.75 -4.15
C ARG A 98 35.35 4.84 -4.81
N GLY A 99 36.33 4.15 -4.26
CA GLY A 99 37.71 4.15 -4.73
C GLY A 99 38.61 5.10 -3.96
N LEU A 100 39.89 5.04 -4.29
CA LEU A 100 40.92 5.93 -3.79
C LEU A 100 40.92 7.26 -4.55
N PRO A 101 41.21 8.38 -3.89
CA PRO A 101 41.45 9.64 -4.57
C PRO A 101 42.70 9.53 -5.46
N THR A 102 42.58 9.86 -6.75
CA THR A 102 43.69 9.77 -7.70
C THR A 102 44.68 10.94 -7.62
N ASN A 103 44.33 12.01 -6.89
CA ASN A 103 45.03 13.30 -6.89
C ASN A 103 45.40 13.77 -5.47
N ALA A 104 45.53 12.86 -4.50
CA ALA A 104 45.76 13.22 -3.10
C ALA A 104 47.20 13.73 -2.85
N PRO A 105 47.39 14.88 -2.17
CA PRO A 105 48.72 15.35 -1.76
C PRO A 105 49.41 14.35 -0.82
N GLY A 106 50.70 14.10 -1.02
CA GLY A 106 51.51 13.28 -0.11
C GLY A 106 51.15 11.78 -0.09
N GLY A 107 50.27 11.31 -0.97
CA GLY A 107 49.89 9.90 -1.04
C GLY A 107 48.86 9.46 0.00
N ASP A 108 47.96 10.34 0.46
CA ASP A 108 46.83 9.93 1.29
C ASP A 108 45.86 9.04 0.47
N LEU A 109 45.94 7.74 0.69
CA LEU A 109 45.14 6.70 0.02
C LEU A 109 43.92 6.30 0.85
N SER A 110 43.29 7.24 1.56
CA SER A 110 42.03 6.96 2.25
C SER A 110 40.89 6.81 1.24
N PRO A 111 40.11 5.70 1.24
CA PRO A 111 39.00 5.51 0.31
C PRO A 111 37.91 6.56 0.48
N LEU A 112 37.34 7.02 -0.63
CA LEU A 112 36.17 7.89 -0.62
C LEU A 112 34.95 7.08 -0.23
N ASN A 113 34.17 7.55 0.74
CA ASN A 113 32.99 6.86 1.22
C ASN A 113 31.69 7.57 0.79
N GLN A 114 30.64 6.77 0.63
CA GLN A 114 29.26 7.21 0.68
C GLN A 114 28.58 6.60 1.90
N ARG A 115 28.19 7.45 2.84
CA ARG A 115 27.52 7.02 4.07
C ARG A 115 26.08 7.51 4.04
N ASN A 116 25.14 6.57 4.16
CA ASN A 116 23.73 6.88 4.32
C ASN A 116 23.27 6.36 5.68
N SER A 117 22.56 7.20 6.43
CA SER A 117 21.96 6.83 7.72
C SER A 117 20.52 7.31 7.73
N SER A 118 19.59 6.42 8.02
CA SER A 118 18.18 6.74 8.14
C SER A 118 17.60 6.15 9.41
N ILE A 119 16.77 6.94 10.10
CA ILE A 119 15.98 6.51 11.25
C ILE A 119 14.52 6.81 10.93
N ALA A 120 13.65 5.83 11.09
CA ALA A 120 12.21 5.99 10.99
C ALA A 120 11.58 5.46 12.28
N THR A 121 10.73 6.26 12.91
CA THR A 121 9.93 5.84 14.08
C THR A 121 8.47 6.10 13.82
N HIS A 122 7.63 5.20 14.31
CA HIS A 122 6.18 5.32 14.26
C HIS A 122 5.61 5.03 15.64
N LEU A 123 4.68 5.86 16.09
CA LEU A 123 3.89 5.65 17.29
C LEU A 123 2.41 5.70 16.91
N GLY A 124 1.70 4.59 17.09
CA GLY A 124 0.28 4.45 16.80
C GLY A 124 -0.52 4.18 18.06
N THR A 125 -1.71 4.78 18.15
CA THR A 125 -2.69 4.54 19.20
C THR A 125 -4.05 4.30 18.57
N ALA A 126 -4.83 3.38 19.14
CA ALA A 126 -6.22 3.20 18.79
C ALA A 126 -7.03 2.83 20.03
N PHE A 127 -8.14 3.53 20.23
CA PHE A 127 -9.09 3.28 21.29
C PHE A 127 -10.44 3.05 20.63
N ASN A 128 -11.13 1.99 21.01
CA ASN A 128 -12.45 1.66 20.49
C ASN A 128 -13.37 1.44 21.68
N GLY A 129 -14.61 1.89 21.57
CA GLY A 129 -15.60 1.65 22.61
C GLY A 129 -17.02 1.87 22.11
N SER A 130 -17.95 1.66 23.03
CA SER A 130 -19.37 1.90 22.78
C SER A 130 -20.01 2.65 23.93
N ILE A 131 -20.93 3.55 23.58
CA ILE A 131 -21.76 4.31 24.52
C ILE A 131 -23.21 4.23 24.00
N GLY A 132 -24.05 3.45 24.67
CA GLY A 132 -25.42 3.20 24.22
C GLY A 132 -25.45 2.53 22.84
N LYS A 133 -26.08 3.21 21.86
CA LYS A 133 -26.14 2.75 20.46
C LYS A 133 -24.97 3.24 19.59
N TRP A 134 -24.08 4.06 20.15
CA TRP A 134 -22.99 4.67 19.42
C TRP A 134 -21.70 3.88 19.65
N GLN A 135 -21.01 3.59 18.55
CA GLN A 135 -19.65 3.07 18.54
C GLN A 135 -18.71 4.24 18.28
N TRP A 136 -17.59 4.29 18.99
CA TRP A 136 -16.57 5.30 18.76
C TRP A 136 -15.20 4.67 18.65
N THR A 137 -14.37 5.28 17.82
CA THR A 137 -12.97 4.94 17.61
C THR A 137 -12.16 6.23 17.65
N LEU A 138 -11.08 6.25 18.41
CA LEU A 138 -10.09 7.32 18.43
C LEU A 138 -8.75 6.72 18.03
N THR A 139 -8.17 7.21 16.94
CA THR A 139 -6.84 6.81 16.48
C THR A 139 -5.91 8.01 16.49
N GLY A 140 -4.65 7.76 16.82
CA GLY A 140 -3.59 8.76 16.78
C GLY A 140 -2.31 8.15 16.23
N GLY A 141 -1.56 8.91 15.45
CA GLY A 141 -0.32 8.49 14.83
C GLY A 141 0.73 9.60 14.90
N TYR A 142 1.98 9.21 15.08
CA TYR A 142 3.13 10.10 14.94
C TYR A 142 4.29 9.36 14.26
N ASP A 143 4.74 9.88 13.13
CA ASP A 143 5.86 9.39 12.36
C ASP A 143 6.99 10.42 12.39
N HIS A 144 8.21 9.95 12.64
CA HIS A 144 9.42 10.75 12.53
C HIS A 144 10.43 10.02 11.65
N ALA A 145 10.93 10.70 10.63
CA ALA A 145 11.93 10.16 9.73
C ALA A 145 13.10 11.13 9.58
N GLU A 146 14.32 10.64 9.79
CA GLU A 146 15.56 11.34 9.59
C GLU A 146 16.36 10.61 8.50
N SER A 147 16.94 11.35 7.55
CA SER A 147 17.88 10.82 6.57
C SER A 147 19.10 11.71 6.44
N LYS A 148 20.27 11.09 6.48
CA LYS A 148 21.60 11.71 6.33
C LYS A 148 22.32 11.01 5.20
N THR A 149 22.86 11.78 4.28
CA THR A 149 23.77 11.32 3.22
C THR A 149 25.05 12.13 3.29
N LEU A 150 26.18 11.45 3.38
CA LEU A 150 27.51 12.04 3.35
C LEU A 150 28.31 11.40 2.22
N THR A 151 28.87 12.22 1.34
CA THR A 151 29.59 11.79 0.13
C THR A 151 30.91 12.53 0.04
N ASP A 152 32.01 11.81 0.25
CA ASP A 152 33.37 12.33 0.12
C ASP A 152 33.72 12.65 -1.36
N VAL A 153 34.14 13.87 -1.67
CA VAL A 153 34.30 14.34 -3.07
C VAL A 153 35.75 14.24 -3.56
N GLY A 154 36.73 14.05 -2.67
CA GLY A 154 38.15 13.95 -2.99
C GLY A 154 38.88 15.29 -2.89
N PHE A 155 39.76 15.58 -3.85
CA PHE A 155 40.65 16.75 -3.82
C PHE A 155 40.46 17.64 -5.05
N ASP A 156 40.62 18.94 -4.88
CA ASP A 156 40.67 19.93 -5.93
C ASP A 156 42.11 20.02 -6.46
N SER A 157 42.32 19.51 -7.68
CA SER A 157 43.60 19.54 -8.36
C SER A 157 43.88 20.84 -9.11
N SER A 158 42.96 21.81 -9.09
CA SER A 158 43.18 23.14 -9.70
C SER A 158 44.00 24.08 -8.82
N VAL A 159 44.19 23.75 -7.54
CA VAL A 159 45.00 24.50 -6.57
C VAL A 159 46.29 23.74 -6.23
N THR A 160 47.37 24.46 -5.92
CA THR A 160 48.68 23.87 -5.55
C THR A 160 49.14 24.39 -4.19
N PRO A 161 49.26 23.52 -3.15
CA PRO A 161 48.96 22.08 -3.17
C PRO A 161 47.45 21.78 -3.31
N PRO A 162 47.05 20.60 -3.83
CA PRO A 162 45.65 20.22 -3.95
C PRO A 162 44.92 20.30 -2.60
N GLY A 163 43.76 20.96 -2.59
CA GLY A 163 42.94 21.13 -1.39
C GLY A 163 41.90 20.03 -1.28
N MET A 164 41.56 19.59 -0.06
CA MET A 164 40.45 18.63 0.13
C MET A 164 39.12 19.31 -0.20
N LEU A 165 38.33 18.72 -1.10
CA LEU A 165 36.98 19.19 -1.40
C LEU A 165 36.04 18.85 -0.23
N PRO A 166 35.18 19.77 0.18
CA PRO A 166 34.26 19.49 1.26
C PRO A 166 33.26 18.40 0.81
N ALA A 167 33.03 17.42 1.68
CA ALA A 167 32.08 16.35 1.41
C ALA A 167 30.68 16.91 1.12
N SER A 168 29.99 16.32 0.15
CA SER A 168 28.59 16.61 -0.12
C SER A 168 27.73 16.04 1.00
N ARG A 169 26.83 16.86 1.54
CA ARG A 169 25.95 16.50 2.66
C ARG A 169 24.51 16.69 2.26
N GLY A 170 23.68 15.70 2.51
CA GLY A 170 22.23 15.78 2.42
C GLY A 170 21.64 15.44 3.78
N TYR A 171 20.69 16.24 4.23
CA TYR A 171 19.97 15.99 5.47
C TYR A 171 18.50 16.31 5.28
N SER A 172 17.62 15.43 5.73
CA SER A 172 16.19 15.67 5.77
C SER A 172 15.55 15.13 7.04
N ILE A 173 14.61 15.88 7.61
CA ILE A 173 13.74 15.47 8.70
C ILE A 173 12.29 15.62 8.23
N SER A 174 11.49 14.58 8.45
CA SER A 174 10.03 14.61 8.29
C SER A 174 9.37 14.27 9.63
N ASN A 175 8.41 15.07 10.06
CA ASN A 175 7.51 14.72 11.15
C ASN A 175 6.07 14.80 10.66
N THR A 176 5.32 13.73 10.87
CA THR A 176 3.90 13.65 10.53
C THR A 176 3.13 13.23 11.77
N GLY A 177 2.12 13.99 12.17
CA GLY A 177 1.21 13.64 13.25
C GLY A 177 -0.22 13.64 12.74
N GLN A 178 -1.03 12.70 13.22
CA GLN A 178 -2.46 12.64 12.89
C GLN A 178 -3.26 12.22 14.12
N ILE A 179 -4.48 12.75 14.23
CA ILE A 179 -5.46 12.30 15.21
C ILE A 179 -6.83 12.27 14.55
N ASP A 180 -7.56 11.18 14.72
CA ASP A 180 -8.88 10.97 14.14
C ASP A 180 -9.82 10.39 15.18
N ALA A 181 -10.97 11.02 15.35
CA ALA A 181 -12.09 10.51 16.12
C ALA A 181 -13.24 10.19 15.17
N LEU A 182 -13.74 8.95 15.23
CA LEU A 182 -14.90 8.49 14.49
C LEU A 182 -15.99 8.06 15.47
N VAL A 183 -17.21 8.52 15.24
CA VAL A 183 -18.39 8.18 16.03
C VAL A 183 -19.48 7.75 15.06
N SER A 184 -20.04 6.55 15.24
CA SER A 184 -21.06 5.98 14.37
C SER A 184 -22.20 5.35 15.16
N GLY A 185 -23.43 5.49 14.67
CA GLY A 185 -24.60 4.97 15.37
C GLY A 185 -25.93 5.33 14.71
N ALA A 186 -27.03 4.91 15.33
CA ALA A 186 -28.38 5.25 14.90
C ALA A 186 -28.82 6.60 15.51
N LEU A 187 -29.12 7.58 14.67
CA LEU A 187 -29.54 8.92 15.10
C LEU A 187 -31.00 8.92 15.57
N PHE A 188 -31.90 8.36 14.77
CA PHE A 188 -33.31 8.14 15.11
C PHE A 188 -33.91 7.02 14.24
N LYS A 189 -35.11 6.57 14.60
CA LYS A 189 -35.82 5.50 13.90
C LYS A 189 -36.89 6.08 12.98
N LEU A 190 -36.86 5.68 11.71
CA LEU A 190 -37.95 5.87 10.76
C LEU A 190 -38.76 4.57 10.62
N PRO A 191 -40.01 4.63 10.13
CA PRO A 191 -40.80 3.44 9.82
C PRO A 191 -40.03 2.44 8.94
N ALA A 192 -39.28 2.94 7.93
CA ALA A 192 -38.53 2.13 6.99
C ALA A 192 -37.20 1.56 7.56
N GLY A 193 -36.65 2.11 8.64
CA GLY A 193 -35.31 1.75 9.13
C GLY A 193 -34.74 2.76 10.13
N GLU A 194 -33.62 2.42 10.78
CA GLU A 194 -32.88 3.42 11.58
C GLU A 194 -32.04 4.28 10.63
N VAL A 195 -31.96 5.58 10.91
CA VAL A 195 -31.05 6.50 10.21
C VAL A 195 -29.67 6.32 10.83
N SER A 196 -28.71 5.80 10.06
CA SER A 196 -27.32 5.70 10.50
C SER A 196 -26.58 6.99 10.23
N THR A 197 -25.70 7.36 11.15
CA THR A 197 -24.87 8.55 11.04
C THR A 197 -23.47 8.22 11.50
N THR A 198 -22.48 8.67 10.73
CA THR A 198 -21.07 8.57 11.07
C THR A 198 -20.44 9.96 11.00
N LEU A 199 -19.86 10.41 12.10
CA LEU A 199 -19.10 11.65 12.21
C LEU A 199 -17.62 11.28 12.37
N ARG A 200 -16.76 11.85 11.54
CA ARG A 200 -15.31 11.83 11.70
C ARG A 200 -14.82 13.26 11.91
N VAL A 201 -13.92 13.44 12.86
CA VAL A 201 -13.21 14.70 13.08
C VAL A 201 -11.76 14.36 13.34
N GLY A 202 -10.85 15.08 12.71
CA GLY A 202 -9.44 14.84 12.86
C GLY A 202 -8.59 16.04 12.54
N GLY A 203 -7.28 15.85 12.64
CA GLY A 203 -6.32 16.86 12.26
C GLY A 203 -4.95 16.25 12.04
N ASP A 204 -4.19 16.90 11.17
CA ASP A 204 -2.90 16.43 10.71
C ASP A 204 -1.89 17.56 10.81
N PHE A 205 -0.65 17.19 11.11
CA PHE A 205 0.51 18.07 11.13
C PHE A 205 1.60 17.42 10.31
N ASN A 206 2.12 18.14 9.32
CA ASN A 206 3.20 17.68 8.46
C ASN A 206 4.28 18.75 8.45
N SER A 207 5.50 18.38 8.85
CA SER A 207 6.68 19.22 8.70
C SER A 207 7.77 18.45 7.99
N TYR A 208 8.37 19.08 6.99
CA TYR A 208 9.51 18.58 6.27
C TYR A 208 10.56 19.66 6.24
N SER A 209 11.79 19.31 6.62
CA SER A 209 12.94 20.19 6.50
C SER A 209 14.08 19.43 5.84
N SER A 210 14.78 20.08 4.92
CA SER A 210 15.94 19.54 4.26
C SER A 210 17.02 20.60 4.13
N ARG A 211 18.27 20.13 4.13
CA ARG A 211 19.44 20.94 3.81
C ARG A 211 20.40 20.10 3.00
N SER A 212 20.85 20.66 1.89
CA SER A 212 21.92 20.07 1.10
C SER A 212 23.10 21.02 1.00
N TYR A 213 24.29 20.46 1.02
CA TYR A 213 25.54 21.16 0.81
C TYR A 213 26.33 20.41 -0.25
N ARG A 214 26.55 21.01 -1.41
CA ARG A 214 27.27 20.40 -2.54
C ARG A 214 28.08 21.48 -3.26
N GLY A 215 29.38 21.24 -3.46
CA GLY A 215 30.25 22.15 -4.21
C GLY A 215 30.29 23.58 -3.64
N GLY A 216 30.24 23.74 -2.31
CA GLY A 216 30.22 25.05 -1.67
C GLY A 216 28.84 25.72 -1.59
N VAL A 217 27.82 25.16 -2.24
CA VAL A 217 26.47 25.73 -2.27
C VAL A 217 25.58 25.06 -1.23
N PHE A 218 24.97 25.88 -0.37
CA PHE A 218 23.95 25.46 0.60
C PHE A 218 22.56 25.69 0.02
N THR A 219 21.72 24.66 -0.01
CA THR A 219 20.31 24.74 -0.45
C THR A 219 19.40 24.20 0.65
N PRO A 220 18.64 25.08 1.35
CA PRO A 220 17.61 24.66 2.30
C PRO A 220 16.28 24.36 1.58
N GLY A 221 15.46 23.49 2.19
CA GLY A 221 14.06 23.29 1.84
C GLY A 221 13.23 23.13 3.11
N SER A 222 12.06 23.74 3.17
CA SER A 222 11.15 23.57 4.32
C SER A 222 9.71 23.69 3.88
N VAL A 223 8.87 22.76 4.32
CA VAL A 223 7.43 22.77 4.08
C VAL A 223 6.72 22.37 5.36
N THR A 224 5.73 23.15 5.75
CA THR A 224 4.86 22.83 6.89
C THR A 224 3.41 22.97 6.44
N ARG A 225 2.59 21.97 6.75
CA ARG A 225 1.15 22.00 6.52
C ARG A 225 0.43 21.45 7.74
N ASN A 226 -0.56 22.19 8.20
CA ASN A 226 -1.49 21.74 9.23
C ASN A 226 -2.88 21.64 8.61
N SER A 227 -3.60 20.58 8.92
CA SER A 227 -4.99 20.41 8.52
C SER A 227 -5.91 20.09 9.69
N GLY A 228 -7.13 20.62 9.63
CA GLY A 228 -8.26 20.16 10.43
C GLY A 228 -9.31 19.59 9.49
N ASN A 229 -9.77 18.37 9.76
CA ASN A 229 -10.72 17.66 8.91
C ASN A 229 -11.99 17.31 9.69
N GLY A 230 -13.13 17.36 9.00
CA GLY A 230 -14.44 17.02 9.55
C GLY A 230 -15.32 16.40 8.48
N GLN A 231 -15.94 15.27 8.77
CA GLN A 231 -16.76 14.54 7.81
C GLN A 231 -18.01 13.97 8.46
N LEU A 232 -19.15 14.17 7.81
CA LEU A 232 -20.46 13.65 8.18
C LEU A 232 -20.97 12.72 7.08
N ASN A 233 -21.36 11.51 7.45
CA ASN A 233 -22.07 10.56 6.60
C ASN A 233 -23.43 10.26 7.21
N VAL A 234 -24.47 10.22 6.38
CA VAL A 234 -25.85 9.90 6.80
C VAL A 234 -26.47 8.94 5.80
N ASP A 235 -27.06 7.85 6.30
CA ASP A 235 -27.88 6.95 5.49
C ASP A 235 -29.33 6.97 6.00
N VAL A 236 -30.26 7.26 5.09
CA VAL A 236 -31.68 7.42 5.39
C VAL A 236 -32.48 6.36 4.64
N PRO A 237 -33.01 5.34 5.33
CA PRO A 237 -33.96 4.41 4.72
C PRO A 237 -35.31 5.10 4.50
N ILE A 238 -35.77 5.14 3.25
CA ILE A 238 -37.00 5.83 2.84
C ILE A 238 -38.16 4.84 2.70
N THR A 239 -37.92 3.70 2.03
CA THR A 239 -38.93 2.64 1.83
C THR A 239 -38.35 1.28 2.19
N SER A 240 -39.20 0.36 2.63
CA SER A 240 -38.77 -0.98 3.05
C SER A 240 -39.85 -2.00 2.84
N ARG A 241 -39.57 -3.02 2.01
CA ARG A 241 -40.44 -4.21 1.87
C ARG A 241 -40.53 -5.02 3.15
N ALA A 242 -39.44 -5.11 3.91
CA ALA A 242 -39.39 -5.93 5.12
C ALA A 242 -40.17 -5.32 6.30
N LYS A 243 -40.53 -4.04 6.21
CA LYS A 243 -41.29 -3.31 7.25
C LYS A 243 -42.64 -2.80 6.74
N ASP A 244 -43.08 -3.24 5.56
CA ASP A 244 -44.34 -2.82 4.92
C ASP A 244 -44.50 -1.30 4.74
N VAL A 245 -43.40 -0.58 4.58
CA VAL A 245 -43.41 0.88 4.32
C VAL A 245 -43.18 1.12 2.84
N LEU A 246 -44.24 1.55 2.15
CA LEU A 246 -44.23 1.82 0.70
C LEU A 246 -43.64 0.64 -0.11
N GLY A 247 -44.01 -0.59 0.24
CA GLY A 247 -43.43 -1.82 -0.31
C GLY A 247 -43.51 -1.95 -1.84
N ALA A 248 -44.49 -1.29 -2.47
CA ALA A 248 -44.63 -1.22 -3.94
C ALA A 248 -43.43 -0.55 -4.64
N ILE A 249 -42.74 0.38 -3.98
CA ILE A 249 -41.54 1.06 -4.49
C ILE A 249 -40.30 0.16 -4.33
N GLY A 250 -40.38 -0.87 -3.47
CA GLY A 250 -39.24 -1.70 -3.09
C GLY A 250 -38.50 -1.15 -1.87
N SER A 251 -37.23 -1.51 -1.71
CA SER A 251 -36.37 -0.98 -0.64
C SER A 251 -35.48 0.13 -1.17
N LEU A 252 -35.67 1.36 -0.70
CA LEU A 252 -34.94 2.55 -1.12
C LEU A 252 -34.27 3.21 0.10
N SER A 253 -32.97 3.49 -0.02
CA SER A 253 -32.23 4.33 0.92
C SER A 253 -31.47 5.43 0.20
N LEU A 254 -31.40 6.59 0.82
CA LEU A 254 -30.56 7.71 0.40
C LEU A 254 -29.30 7.72 1.27
N ASN A 255 -28.17 8.11 0.70
CA ASN A 255 -26.95 8.39 1.45
C ASN A 255 -26.45 9.80 1.12
N GLY A 256 -25.84 10.45 2.10
CA GLY A 256 -25.21 11.75 1.97
C GLY A 256 -23.87 11.77 2.69
N ASN A 257 -22.89 12.42 2.09
CA ASN A 257 -21.54 12.65 2.61
C ASN A 257 -21.24 14.15 2.51
N PHE A 258 -20.69 14.71 3.58
CA PHE A 258 -20.20 16.07 3.60
C PHE A 258 -18.87 16.09 4.35
N ALA A 259 -17.80 16.58 3.73
CA ALA A 259 -16.51 16.76 4.37
C ALA A 259 -15.96 18.17 4.17
N LEU A 260 -15.23 18.65 5.16
CA LEU A 260 -14.48 19.89 5.15
C LEU A 260 -13.06 19.61 5.61
N ASP A 261 -12.08 20.04 4.82
CA ASP A 261 -10.66 19.98 5.16
C ASP A 261 -10.11 21.41 5.15
N GLN A 262 -9.78 21.95 6.33
CA GLN A 262 -9.15 23.25 6.46
C GLN A 262 -7.64 23.08 6.45
N LEU A 263 -6.97 23.49 5.39
CA LEU A 263 -5.52 23.47 5.25
C LEU A 263 -4.93 24.86 5.54
N SER A 264 -3.74 24.89 6.16
CA SER A 264 -3.02 26.15 6.47
C SER A 264 -2.58 26.93 5.23
N ASP A 265 -2.36 26.26 4.10
CA ASP A 265 -1.82 26.81 2.85
C ASP A 265 -2.84 26.87 1.69
N PHE A 266 -3.92 26.07 1.74
CA PHE A 266 -4.96 26.03 0.70
C PHE A 266 -6.35 26.47 1.16
N GLY A 267 -6.54 26.80 2.44
CA GLY A 267 -7.83 27.19 2.97
C GLY A 267 -8.79 26.00 3.12
N THR A 268 -10.09 26.24 3.01
CA THR A 268 -11.11 25.19 3.16
C THR A 268 -11.37 24.47 1.85
N LEU A 269 -11.12 23.16 1.83
CA LEU A 269 -11.54 22.24 0.77
C LEU A 269 -12.83 21.55 1.17
N LYS A 270 -13.70 21.26 0.20
CA LYS A 270 -15.01 20.68 0.45
C LYS A 270 -15.19 19.38 -0.32
N THR A 271 -15.83 18.42 0.33
CA THR A 271 -16.38 17.23 -0.33
C THR A 271 -17.88 17.17 -0.10
N VAL A 272 -18.65 16.96 -1.16
CA VAL A 272 -20.09 16.70 -1.08
C VAL A 272 -20.39 15.47 -1.91
N GLY A 273 -20.97 14.46 -1.27
CA GLY A 273 -21.45 13.25 -1.93
C GLY A 273 -22.90 13.00 -1.62
N TYR A 274 -23.64 12.47 -2.57
CA TYR A 274 -24.99 11.97 -2.33
C TYR A 274 -25.30 10.82 -3.28
N GLY A 275 -26.15 9.92 -2.83
CA GLY A 275 -26.45 8.73 -3.58
C GLY A 275 -27.74 8.04 -3.17
N ILE A 276 -28.12 7.09 -4.00
CA ILE A 276 -29.29 6.24 -3.84
C ILE A 276 -28.86 4.79 -3.85
N ASN A 277 -29.50 3.97 -3.04
CA ASN A 277 -29.42 2.52 -3.10
C ASN A 277 -30.85 1.98 -3.14
N TRP A 278 -31.22 1.41 -4.27
CA TRP A 278 -32.59 1.03 -4.57
C TRP A 278 -32.67 -0.42 -5.02
N SER A 279 -33.55 -1.17 -4.38
CA SER A 279 -33.95 -2.51 -4.79
C SER A 279 -35.45 -2.52 -5.08
N PRO A 280 -35.89 -2.19 -6.31
CA PRO A 280 -37.31 -2.18 -6.68
C PRO A 280 -37.94 -3.57 -6.53
N ILE A 281 -37.19 -4.61 -6.88
CA ILE A 281 -37.54 -6.03 -6.73
C ILE A 281 -36.34 -6.78 -6.15
N VAL A 282 -36.57 -7.93 -5.51
CA VAL A 282 -35.50 -8.77 -4.90
C VAL A 282 -34.30 -9.01 -5.83
N PRO A 283 -34.48 -9.37 -7.13
CA PRO A 283 -33.35 -9.66 -7.99
C PRO A 283 -32.61 -8.41 -8.49
N LEU A 284 -33.17 -7.21 -8.37
CA LEU A 284 -32.59 -5.99 -8.97
C LEU A 284 -32.11 -5.04 -7.88
N ARG A 285 -30.85 -4.59 -8.01
CA ARG A 285 -30.26 -3.53 -7.20
C ARG A 285 -29.65 -2.46 -8.10
N ILE A 286 -30.00 -1.22 -7.83
CA ILE A 286 -29.53 -0.03 -8.53
C ILE A 286 -28.87 0.87 -7.49
N ILE A 287 -27.66 1.33 -7.79
CA ILE A 287 -26.90 2.27 -6.97
C ILE A 287 -26.55 3.46 -7.87
N GLY A 288 -26.89 4.67 -7.43
CA GLY A 288 -26.46 5.90 -8.07
C GLY A 288 -25.72 6.77 -7.08
N SER A 289 -24.65 7.44 -7.49
CA SER A 289 -23.95 8.41 -6.64
C SER A 289 -23.31 9.52 -7.44
N VAL A 290 -23.28 10.71 -6.85
CA VAL A 290 -22.52 11.87 -7.32
C VAL A 290 -21.59 12.30 -6.20
N THR A 291 -20.37 12.70 -6.53
CA THR A 291 -19.39 13.21 -5.58
C THR A 291 -18.63 14.36 -6.21
N ASP A 292 -18.65 15.50 -5.52
CA ASP A 292 -17.88 16.70 -5.80
C ASP A 292 -16.82 16.84 -4.70
N GLN A 293 -15.56 16.99 -5.07
CA GLN A 293 -14.44 17.02 -4.12
C GLN A 293 -13.33 17.96 -4.58
N ASP A 294 -12.89 18.84 -3.68
CA ASP A 294 -11.66 19.61 -3.86
C ASP A 294 -10.45 18.87 -3.26
N LEU A 295 -9.31 18.89 -3.95
CA LEU A 295 -8.06 18.29 -3.50
C LEU A 295 -6.90 19.29 -3.68
N ALA A 296 -6.17 19.56 -2.60
CA ALA A 296 -4.95 20.34 -2.65
C ALA A 296 -3.76 19.51 -3.20
N PRO A 297 -2.78 20.16 -3.87
CA PRO A 297 -1.49 19.56 -4.16
C PRO A 297 -0.80 19.08 -2.88
N THR A 298 0.03 18.05 -2.98
CA THR A 298 0.77 17.55 -1.81
C THR A 298 1.85 18.55 -1.37
N PRO A 299 2.27 18.56 -0.09
CA PRO A 299 3.36 19.41 0.38
C PRO A 299 4.64 19.27 -0.44
N GLN A 300 4.96 18.04 -0.88
CA GLN A 300 6.11 17.73 -1.73
C GLN A 300 5.98 18.38 -3.12
N GLN A 301 4.81 18.27 -3.74
CA GLN A 301 4.54 18.91 -5.03
C GLN A 301 4.72 20.43 -4.99
N LEU A 302 4.58 21.06 -3.82
CA LEU A 302 4.71 22.51 -3.65
C LEU A 302 6.12 22.96 -3.28
N GLY A 303 6.77 22.26 -2.35
CA GLY A 303 7.98 22.75 -1.69
C GLY A 303 9.16 21.78 -1.69
N ASP A 304 9.13 20.72 -2.50
CA ASP A 304 10.35 19.98 -2.83
C ASP A 304 11.42 20.96 -3.35
N PRO A 305 12.67 20.88 -2.88
CA PRO A 305 13.72 21.81 -3.28
C PRO A 305 13.94 21.75 -4.80
N GLN A 306 14.22 22.90 -5.40
CA GLN A 306 14.53 22.95 -6.82
C GLN A 306 15.90 22.29 -7.08
N ILE A 307 15.92 21.27 -7.93
CA ILE A 307 17.14 20.58 -8.35
C ILE A 307 17.45 21.01 -9.77
N VAL A 308 18.62 21.62 -9.97
CA VAL A 308 19.14 22.00 -11.28
C VAL A 308 20.16 20.94 -11.72
N THR A 309 19.84 20.21 -12.77
CA THR A 309 20.70 19.13 -13.30
C THR A 309 21.23 19.53 -14.67
N PRO A 310 22.53 19.85 -14.81
CA PRO A 310 23.13 20.18 -16.11
C PRO A 310 23.34 18.93 -16.98
N ALA A 311 23.54 19.15 -18.28
CA ALA A 311 23.94 18.15 -19.26
C ALA A 311 23.03 16.91 -19.34
N VAL A 312 21.72 17.10 -19.16
CA VAL A 312 20.74 16.02 -19.35
C VAL A 312 20.44 15.87 -20.85
N PRO A 313 20.59 14.67 -21.44
CA PRO A 313 20.24 14.44 -22.83
C PRO A 313 18.72 14.48 -23.00
N VAL A 314 18.25 15.41 -23.83
CA VAL A 314 16.83 15.57 -24.20
C VAL A 314 16.73 15.67 -25.71
N PHE A 315 15.74 15.01 -26.31
CA PHE A 315 15.46 15.15 -27.74
C PHE A 315 14.73 16.47 -27.99
N ASP A 316 15.33 17.40 -28.74
CA ASP A 316 14.72 18.65 -29.17
C ASP A 316 13.86 18.38 -30.41
N TYR A 317 12.54 18.32 -30.21
CA TYR A 317 11.58 18.04 -31.29
C TYR A 317 11.40 19.19 -32.29
N VAL A 318 11.86 20.40 -31.97
CA VAL A 318 11.80 21.54 -32.92
C VAL A 318 12.94 21.44 -33.93
N LEU A 319 14.14 21.04 -33.47
CA LEU A 319 15.32 20.90 -34.32
C LEU A 319 15.58 19.47 -34.79
N GLY A 320 14.88 18.47 -34.24
CA GLY A 320 15.02 17.06 -34.61
C GLY A 320 16.34 16.42 -34.17
N GLN A 321 16.94 16.88 -33.07
CA GLN A 321 18.27 16.44 -32.62
C GLN A 321 18.35 16.26 -31.09
N ASN A 322 19.33 15.50 -30.62
CA ASN A 322 19.64 15.42 -29.19
C ASN A 322 20.34 16.71 -28.73
N ALA A 323 19.87 17.29 -27.63
CA ALA A 323 20.47 18.44 -26.97
C ALA A 323 20.85 18.07 -25.53
N LEU A 324 21.97 18.59 -25.05
CA LEU A 324 22.34 18.55 -23.64
C LEU A 324 21.78 19.80 -22.97
N VAL A 325 20.75 19.62 -22.15
CA VAL A 325 20.01 20.72 -21.54
C VAL A 325 20.20 20.72 -20.02
N THR A 326 20.07 21.90 -19.43
CA THR A 326 19.94 22.03 -17.97
C THR A 326 18.48 21.81 -17.59
N THR A 327 18.17 20.73 -16.88
CA THR A 327 16.80 20.50 -16.39
C THR A 327 16.62 21.09 -14.99
N VAL A 328 15.40 21.56 -14.71
CA VAL A 328 14.98 22.01 -13.38
C VAL A 328 13.82 21.14 -12.93
N SER A 329 13.95 20.47 -11.80
CA SER A 329 12.91 19.68 -11.15
C SER A 329 12.70 20.14 -9.70
N GLY A 330 11.74 19.56 -8.99
CA GLY A 330 11.34 19.95 -7.63
C GLY A 330 9.90 20.44 -7.56
N GLY A 331 9.55 21.09 -6.46
CA GLY A 331 8.21 21.59 -6.16
C GLY A 331 7.85 22.83 -6.98
N ASN A 332 6.55 23.01 -7.22
CA ASN A 332 5.99 24.20 -7.83
C ASN A 332 5.02 24.88 -6.85
N PRO A 333 5.42 25.99 -6.20
CA PRO A 333 4.56 26.70 -5.24
C PRO A 333 3.36 27.39 -5.92
N GLY A 334 3.35 27.50 -7.25
CA GLY A 334 2.24 28.08 -8.01
C GLY A 334 1.12 27.11 -8.35
N LEU A 335 1.13 25.88 -7.80
CA LEU A 335 0.05 24.92 -8.03
C LEU A 335 -1.23 25.32 -7.31
N THR A 336 -2.36 25.14 -7.97
CA THR A 336 -3.70 25.37 -7.40
C THR A 336 -4.35 24.05 -6.99
N ALA A 337 -5.38 24.14 -6.14
CA ALA A 337 -6.24 23.00 -5.84
C ALA A 337 -6.94 22.49 -7.11
N SER A 338 -7.14 21.19 -7.16
CA SER A 338 -7.93 20.50 -8.18
C SER A 338 -9.35 20.27 -7.67
N SER A 339 -10.31 20.19 -8.59
CA SER A 339 -11.70 19.85 -8.26
C SER A 339 -12.15 18.64 -9.08
N SER A 340 -12.79 17.67 -8.44
CA SER A 340 -13.16 16.39 -9.03
C SER A 340 -14.67 16.20 -8.94
N HIS A 341 -15.29 15.87 -10.07
CA HIS A 341 -16.69 15.55 -10.20
C HIS A 341 -16.84 14.10 -10.70
N VAL A 342 -17.42 13.24 -9.87
CA VAL A 342 -17.57 11.81 -10.18
C VAL A 342 -19.02 11.39 -10.07
N ARG A 343 -19.57 10.84 -11.17
CA ARG A 343 -20.90 10.23 -11.24
C ARG A 343 -20.76 8.73 -11.42
N LYS A 344 -21.55 7.96 -10.68
CA LYS A 344 -21.58 6.50 -10.80
C LYS A 344 -23.02 6.00 -10.89
N LEU A 345 -23.24 5.04 -11.77
CA LEU A 345 -24.49 4.29 -11.86
C LEU A 345 -24.15 2.79 -11.96
N GLY A 346 -24.51 2.03 -10.94
CA GLY A 346 -24.33 0.59 -10.86
C GLY A 346 -25.68 -0.12 -10.88
N VAL A 347 -25.79 -1.17 -11.69
CA VAL A 347 -26.94 -2.06 -11.76
C VAL A 347 -26.46 -3.49 -11.57
N THR A 348 -27.08 -4.19 -10.63
CA THR A 348 -26.87 -5.63 -10.39
C THR A 348 -28.20 -6.36 -10.50
N LEU A 349 -28.26 -7.38 -11.36
CA LEU A 349 -29.42 -8.24 -11.53
C LEU A 349 -29.05 -9.69 -11.19
N LYS A 350 -29.70 -10.26 -10.17
CA LYS A 350 -29.60 -11.65 -9.74
C LYS A 350 -30.96 -12.33 -9.92
N PRO A 351 -31.30 -12.82 -11.13
CA PRO A 351 -32.66 -13.22 -11.47
C PRO A 351 -33.16 -14.45 -10.71
N TRP A 352 -32.26 -15.29 -10.18
CA TRP A 352 -32.63 -16.48 -9.41
C TRP A 352 -31.88 -16.52 -8.09
N SER A 353 -32.56 -16.95 -7.04
CA SER A 353 -31.96 -17.17 -5.71
C SER A 353 -31.26 -18.53 -5.59
N THR A 354 -31.61 -19.50 -6.44
CA THR A 354 -31.10 -20.89 -6.40
C THR A 354 -30.02 -21.19 -7.43
N LYS A 355 -29.81 -20.29 -8.39
CA LYS A 355 -28.75 -20.38 -9.40
C LYS A 355 -27.84 -19.19 -9.23
N GLU A 356 -26.54 -19.41 -9.35
CA GLU A 356 -25.55 -18.34 -9.28
C GLU A 356 -25.44 -17.65 -10.65
N LEU A 357 -26.51 -16.97 -11.10
CA LEU A 357 -26.44 -16.02 -12.21
C LEU A 357 -26.47 -14.59 -11.66
N SER A 358 -25.49 -13.78 -12.05
CA SER A 358 -25.43 -12.34 -11.74
C SER A 358 -25.01 -11.57 -12.98
N LEU A 359 -25.80 -10.57 -13.36
CA LEU A 359 -25.46 -9.58 -14.37
C LEU A 359 -25.11 -8.28 -13.66
N THR A 360 -24.02 -7.64 -14.07
CA THR A 360 -23.61 -6.34 -13.54
C THR A 360 -23.34 -5.36 -14.68
N ALA A 361 -23.69 -4.09 -14.47
CA ALA A 361 -23.34 -2.99 -15.34
C ALA A 361 -23.00 -1.78 -14.47
N ASN A 362 -21.84 -1.18 -14.67
CA ASN A 362 -21.34 -0.04 -13.90
C ASN A 362 -20.84 1.02 -14.85
N TYR A 363 -21.47 2.19 -14.81
CA TYR A 363 -21.05 3.38 -15.51
C TYR A 363 -20.38 4.34 -14.54
N ILE A 364 -19.21 4.85 -14.90
CA ILE A 364 -18.48 5.87 -14.16
C ILE A 364 -18.13 7.00 -15.12
N ASP A 365 -18.45 8.22 -14.73
CA ASP A 365 -18.05 9.45 -15.39
C ASP A 365 -17.28 10.30 -14.39
N ALA A 366 -16.01 10.58 -14.67
CA ALA A 366 -15.10 11.29 -13.78
C ALA A 366 -14.44 12.44 -14.54
N ARG A 367 -14.59 13.65 -14.02
CA ARG A 367 -13.98 14.87 -14.55
C ARG A 367 -13.18 15.54 -13.45
N VAL A 368 -11.93 15.84 -13.71
CA VAL A 368 -11.03 16.52 -12.78
C VAL A 368 -10.52 17.79 -13.43
N GLU A 369 -10.83 18.93 -12.84
CA GLU A 369 -10.36 20.25 -13.24
C GLU A 369 -9.10 20.62 -12.46
N ASN A 370 -8.17 21.29 -13.12
CA ASN A 370 -6.87 21.66 -12.55
C ASN A 370 -6.04 20.49 -11.97
N PRO A 371 -6.05 19.25 -12.52
CA PRO A 371 -5.29 18.16 -11.93
C PRO A 371 -3.79 18.48 -11.96
N VAL A 372 -3.11 18.23 -10.85
CA VAL A 372 -1.65 18.35 -10.75
C VAL A 372 -1.02 17.15 -11.43
N ALA A 373 -0.20 17.40 -12.45
CA ALA A 373 0.53 16.37 -13.18
C ALA A 373 1.99 16.77 -13.37
N SER A 374 2.86 15.77 -13.53
CA SER A 374 4.24 16.00 -13.96
C SER A 374 4.26 16.66 -15.34
N PHE A 375 5.28 17.48 -15.59
CA PHE A 375 5.42 18.12 -16.89
C PHE A 375 5.58 17.04 -17.99
N PRO A 376 4.82 17.13 -19.10
CA PRO A 376 4.85 16.11 -20.15
C PRO A 376 6.17 16.16 -20.94
N SER A 377 6.40 15.12 -21.76
CA SER A 377 7.58 15.07 -22.63
C SER A 377 7.67 16.30 -23.55
N PRO A 378 8.89 16.84 -23.76
CA PRO A 378 9.12 18.13 -24.43
C PRO A 378 8.94 18.06 -25.96
N THR A 379 7.71 17.79 -26.43
CA THR A 379 7.38 17.83 -27.86
C THR A 379 7.26 19.27 -28.36
N ALA A 380 7.37 19.50 -29.68
CA ALA A 380 7.22 20.83 -30.27
C ALA A 380 5.87 21.49 -29.93
N ALA A 381 4.79 20.70 -29.84
CA ALA A 381 3.47 21.20 -29.45
C ALA A 381 3.41 21.62 -27.96
N ILE A 382 4.09 20.88 -27.07
CA ILE A 382 4.19 21.21 -25.65
C ILE A 382 5.04 22.46 -25.44
N GLU A 383 6.14 22.61 -26.19
CA GLU A 383 6.97 23.81 -26.14
C GLU A 383 6.19 25.06 -26.57
N ALA A 384 5.37 24.95 -27.62
CA ALA A 384 4.48 26.03 -28.03
C ALA A 384 3.41 26.38 -26.98
N ALA A 385 2.89 25.37 -26.27
CA ALA A 385 1.88 25.56 -25.23
C ALA A 385 2.45 26.15 -23.92
N PHE A 386 3.72 25.85 -23.61
CA PHE A 386 4.38 26.26 -22.36
C PHE A 386 5.74 26.94 -22.62
N PRO A 387 5.80 28.06 -23.37
CA PRO A 387 7.06 28.65 -23.82
C PRO A 387 7.97 29.06 -22.65
N GLY A 388 7.40 29.49 -21.52
CA GLY A 388 8.16 29.85 -20.32
C GLY A 388 8.89 28.69 -19.63
N ARG A 389 8.63 27.44 -20.03
CA ARG A 389 9.31 26.24 -19.51
C ARG A 389 10.55 25.86 -20.32
N PHE A 390 10.74 26.47 -21.49
CA PHE A 390 11.85 26.20 -22.40
C PHE A 390 12.68 27.47 -22.54
N THR A 391 13.99 27.36 -22.34
CA THR A 391 14.91 28.46 -22.67
C THR A 391 15.78 28.05 -23.84
N ARG A 392 15.77 28.88 -24.88
CA ARG A 392 16.62 28.73 -26.06
C ARG A 392 17.66 29.83 -26.12
N VAL A 393 18.86 29.50 -26.60
CA VAL A 393 19.93 30.46 -26.92
C VAL A 393 20.37 30.20 -28.35
N GLY A 394 20.28 31.21 -29.22
CA GLY A 394 20.60 31.06 -30.64
C GLY A 394 19.76 29.99 -31.36
N GLY A 395 18.54 29.72 -30.87
CA GLY A 395 17.65 28.69 -31.40
C GLY A 395 17.87 27.29 -30.81
N ALA A 396 18.96 27.01 -30.10
CA ALA A 396 19.20 25.72 -29.45
C ALA A 396 18.55 25.66 -28.06
N LEU A 397 17.93 24.54 -27.71
CA LEU A 397 17.39 24.31 -26.36
C LEU A 397 18.53 24.17 -25.34
N VAL A 398 18.54 25.03 -24.31
CA VAL A 398 19.58 25.03 -23.26
C VAL A 398 19.04 24.75 -21.86
N ARG A 399 17.75 24.99 -21.62
CA ARG A 399 17.12 24.74 -20.32
C ARG A 399 15.68 24.27 -20.47
N LEU A 400 15.28 23.35 -19.60
CA LEU A 400 13.93 22.79 -19.51
C LEU A 400 13.47 22.75 -18.04
N ASP A 401 12.32 23.36 -17.75
CA ASP A 401 11.69 23.30 -16.43
C ASP A 401 10.60 22.22 -16.41
N ASN A 402 10.89 21.12 -15.70
CA ASN A 402 10.04 19.92 -15.61
C ASN A 402 9.18 19.87 -14.35
N ARG A 403 9.08 20.98 -13.59
CA ARG A 403 8.28 20.99 -12.36
C ARG A 403 6.79 20.75 -12.67
N PRO A 404 6.03 20.13 -11.75
CA PRO A 404 4.62 19.82 -11.96
C PRO A 404 3.78 21.06 -12.33
N ILE A 405 2.72 20.85 -13.11
CA ILE A 405 1.77 21.88 -13.53
C ILE A 405 0.33 21.43 -13.30
N ASN A 406 -0.60 22.38 -13.21
CA ASN A 406 -2.02 22.09 -13.32
C ASN A 406 -2.37 21.96 -14.81
N PHE A 407 -2.93 20.82 -15.22
CA PHE A 407 -3.61 20.73 -16.52
C PHE A 407 -4.97 21.40 -16.44
N ALA A 408 -5.57 21.78 -17.57
CA ALA A 408 -6.91 22.36 -17.55
C ALA A 408 -7.94 21.34 -17.02
N GLU A 409 -7.92 20.12 -17.57
CA GLU A 409 -8.90 19.09 -17.25
C GLU A 409 -8.40 17.69 -17.60
N THR A 410 -8.91 16.68 -16.91
CA THR A 410 -8.90 15.29 -17.34
C THR A 410 -10.30 14.70 -17.19
N SER A 411 -10.81 14.07 -18.25
CA SER A 411 -12.14 13.45 -18.27
C SER A 411 -12.06 11.97 -18.62
N ARG A 412 -12.84 11.12 -17.94
CA ARG A 412 -12.96 9.69 -18.21
C ARG A 412 -14.40 9.22 -18.06
N SER A 413 -14.92 8.57 -19.09
CA SER A 413 -16.21 7.89 -19.06
C SER A 413 -16.01 6.40 -19.36
N GLU A 414 -16.57 5.53 -18.53
CA GLU A 414 -16.32 4.09 -18.62
C GLU A 414 -17.58 3.28 -18.27
N LEU A 415 -17.90 2.30 -19.11
CA LEU A 415 -18.95 1.31 -18.85
C LEU A 415 -18.32 -0.08 -18.70
N ARG A 416 -18.41 -0.66 -17.51
CA ARG A 416 -18.04 -2.05 -17.23
C ARG A 416 -19.28 -2.91 -17.06
N TRP A 417 -19.41 -3.96 -17.86
CA TRP A 417 -20.49 -4.93 -17.71
C TRP A 417 -19.93 -6.34 -17.62
N GLY A 418 -20.67 -7.24 -17.00
CA GLY A 418 -20.25 -8.62 -16.80
C GLY A 418 -21.40 -9.56 -16.51
N ILE A 419 -21.19 -10.82 -16.83
CA ILE A 419 -22.11 -11.92 -16.54
C ILE A 419 -21.30 -12.97 -15.79
N ASN A 420 -21.72 -13.26 -14.55
CA ASN A 420 -21.17 -14.36 -13.78
C ASN A 420 -22.22 -15.47 -13.68
N PHE A 421 -21.89 -16.66 -14.18
CA PHE A 421 -22.76 -17.83 -14.11
C PHE A 421 -22.01 -19.00 -13.49
N SER A 422 -22.52 -19.54 -12.39
CA SER A 422 -22.05 -20.78 -11.79
C SER A 422 -23.20 -21.76 -11.61
N THR A 423 -22.94 -23.01 -11.96
CA THR A 423 -23.88 -24.11 -11.76
C THR A 423 -23.13 -25.36 -11.35
N ALA A 424 -23.61 -26.05 -10.31
CA ALA A 424 -23.06 -27.34 -9.94
C ALA A 424 -23.47 -28.38 -10.98
N LEU A 425 -22.50 -28.91 -11.73
CA LEU A 425 -22.72 -30.05 -12.61
C LEU A 425 -22.75 -31.34 -11.77
N LYS A 426 -23.93 -31.73 -11.27
CA LYS A 426 -24.09 -33.05 -10.64
C LYS A 426 -23.83 -34.13 -11.70
N SER A 427 -22.87 -35.02 -11.44
CA SER A 427 -22.60 -36.16 -12.33
C SER A 427 -23.83 -37.08 -12.41
N LYS A 428 -23.98 -37.80 -13.53
CA LYS A 428 -25.06 -38.78 -13.73
C LYS A 428 -25.11 -39.81 -12.59
N LEU A 429 -23.93 -40.25 -12.13
CA LEU A 429 -23.78 -41.17 -11.00
C LEU A 429 -24.30 -40.57 -9.69
N GLN A 430 -24.01 -39.30 -9.43
CA GLN A 430 -24.43 -38.62 -8.20
C GLN A 430 -25.95 -38.42 -8.15
N LYS A 431 -26.57 -38.09 -9.29
CA LYS A 431 -28.05 -38.06 -9.43
C LYS A 431 -28.67 -39.45 -9.23
N GLN A 432 -28.04 -40.50 -9.77
CA GLN A 432 -28.52 -41.88 -9.61
C GLN A 432 -28.36 -42.40 -8.16
N ILE A 433 -27.27 -42.07 -7.49
CA ILE A 433 -27.04 -42.42 -6.07
C ILE A 433 -28.04 -41.70 -5.16
N GLU A 434 -28.31 -40.42 -5.40
CA GLU A 434 -29.36 -39.68 -4.66
C GLU A 434 -30.75 -40.26 -4.92
N ALA A 435 -31.09 -40.56 -6.18
CA ALA A 435 -32.37 -41.17 -6.53
C ALA A 435 -32.54 -42.57 -5.92
N TRP A 436 -31.46 -43.36 -5.86
CA TRP A 436 -31.45 -44.66 -5.20
C TRP A 436 -31.60 -44.54 -3.67
N ARG A 437 -30.86 -43.64 -3.01
CA ARG A 437 -31.03 -43.38 -1.56
C ARG A 437 -32.43 -42.87 -1.21
N ALA A 438 -33.06 -42.13 -2.12
CA ALA A 438 -34.44 -41.66 -1.96
C ALA A 438 -35.50 -42.71 -2.35
N GLY A 439 -35.10 -43.93 -2.74
CA GLY A 439 -36.00 -45.04 -3.10
C GLY A 439 -36.74 -44.86 -4.44
N LYS A 440 -36.32 -43.89 -5.27
CA LYS A 440 -37.00 -43.47 -6.51
C LYS A 440 -36.22 -43.82 -7.78
N GLY A 441 -35.11 -44.56 -7.69
CA GLY A 441 -34.27 -44.89 -8.84
C GLY A 441 -33.57 -46.25 -8.75
N PRO A 442 -33.13 -46.80 -9.89
CA PRO A 442 -32.40 -48.06 -9.96
C PRO A 442 -31.05 -47.95 -9.24
N ASN A 443 -30.60 -49.06 -8.63
CA ASN A 443 -29.32 -49.09 -7.92
C ASN A 443 -28.15 -48.79 -8.88
N PRO A 444 -27.41 -47.68 -8.72
CA PRO A 444 -26.29 -47.34 -9.59
C PRO A 444 -25.10 -48.29 -9.46
N PHE A 445 -25.11 -49.15 -8.43
CA PHE A 445 -24.10 -50.19 -8.21
C PHE A 445 -24.53 -51.55 -8.75
N ALA A 446 -25.71 -51.67 -9.37
CA ALA A 446 -26.14 -52.92 -10.01
C ALA A 446 -25.22 -53.27 -11.18
N GLY A 447 -24.55 -54.42 -11.11
CA GLY A 447 -23.62 -54.89 -12.14
C GLY A 447 -22.15 -54.54 -11.90
N LEU A 448 -21.81 -53.75 -10.87
CA LEU A 448 -20.42 -53.65 -10.41
C LEU A 448 -20.01 -54.99 -9.81
N LYS A 449 -19.19 -55.75 -10.54
CA LYS A 449 -18.51 -56.91 -9.99
C LYS A 449 -17.50 -56.43 -8.97
N VAL A 450 -17.79 -56.66 -7.69
CA VAL A 450 -16.80 -56.53 -6.62
C VAL A 450 -15.59 -57.37 -7.04
N PRO A 451 -14.37 -56.81 -7.09
CA PRO A 451 -13.19 -57.58 -7.42
C PRO A 451 -13.13 -58.82 -6.54
N ALA A 452 -12.84 -59.99 -7.12
CA ALA A 452 -12.87 -61.27 -6.40
C ALA A 452 -11.99 -61.29 -5.13
N GLY A 453 -11.00 -60.39 -5.02
CA GLY A 453 -10.22 -60.19 -3.79
C GLY A 453 -11.02 -59.54 -2.65
N VAL A 454 -11.82 -58.53 -2.96
CA VAL A 454 -12.68 -57.84 -1.97
C VAL A 454 -13.87 -58.71 -1.59
N GLN A 455 -14.43 -59.46 -2.54
CA GLN A 455 -15.50 -60.43 -2.27
C GLN A 455 -15.03 -61.50 -1.28
N ARG A 456 -13.82 -62.05 -1.48
CA ARG A 456 -13.20 -62.99 -0.55
C ARG A 456 -12.98 -62.41 0.85
N GLN A 457 -12.60 -61.13 0.96
CA GLN A 457 -12.46 -60.47 2.26
C GLN A 457 -13.81 -60.26 2.97
N ILE A 458 -14.87 -59.92 2.23
CA ILE A 458 -16.23 -59.78 2.80
C ILE A 458 -16.75 -61.14 3.27
N ASP A 459 -16.52 -62.20 2.49
CA ASP A 459 -16.93 -63.56 2.82
C ASP A 459 -16.12 -64.12 3.99
N GLN A 460 -14.81 -63.82 4.07
CA GLN A 460 -13.98 -64.12 5.24
C GLN A 460 -14.46 -63.37 6.49
N ALA A 461 -14.74 -62.07 6.39
CA ALA A 461 -15.24 -61.29 7.52
C ALA A 461 -16.63 -61.74 7.99
N ARG A 462 -17.50 -62.21 7.08
CA ARG A 462 -18.79 -62.84 7.43
C ARG A 462 -18.61 -64.21 8.07
N ALA A 463 -17.69 -65.02 7.55
CA ALA A 463 -17.37 -66.33 8.11
C ALA A 463 -16.73 -66.20 9.50
N GLU A 464 -15.85 -65.22 9.72
CA GLU A 464 -15.24 -64.94 11.03
C GLU A 464 -16.28 -64.46 12.06
N ARG A 465 -17.26 -63.63 11.64
CA ARG A 465 -18.37 -63.24 12.51
C ARG A 465 -19.32 -64.40 12.85
N GLN A 466 -19.48 -65.37 11.94
CA GLN A 466 -20.31 -66.56 12.20
C GLN A 466 -19.56 -67.64 12.99
N ARG A 467 -18.24 -67.71 12.88
CA ARG A 467 -17.41 -68.72 13.56
C ARG A 467 -17.07 -68.35 15.00
N ASN A 468 -17.22 -67.08 15.38
CA ASN A 468 -16.99 -66.61 16.74
C ASN A 468 -18.30 -66.31 17.51
N GLY A 469 -19.41 -66.92 17.10
CA GLY A 469 -20.70 -66.76 17.78
C GLY A 469 -20.87 -67.76 18.92
N GLY A 470 -20.49 -67.38 20.14
CA GLY A 470 -20.85 -68.13 21.34
C GLY A 470 -20.16 -67.66 22.61
N GLY A 471 -20.60 -66.53 23.17
CA GLY A 471 -20.11 -66.03 24.46
C GLY A 471 -20.99 -64.89 24.99
N GLU A 472 -21.92 -65.27 25.86
CA GLU A 472 -22.83 -64.41 26.61
C GLU A 472 -22.06 -63.51 27.60
N GLY A 473 -22.48 -62.23 27.73
CA GLY A 473 -22.03 -61.34 28.80
C GLY A 473 -21.77 -59.89 28.39
N GLY A 474 -22.76 -59.00 28.60
CA GLY A 474 -22.44 -57.61 28.99
C GLY A 474 -21.90 -57.60 30.43
N PRO A 475 -21.13 -56.58 30.89
CA PRO A 475 -21.59 -55.18 30.93
C PRO A 475 -20.47 -54.10 30.78
N GLY A 476 -20.90 -52.82 30.69
CA GLY A 476 -20.08 -51.63 30.98
C GLY A 476 -19.57 -50.87 29.74
N ALA A 477 -20.10 -49.68 29.39
CA ALA A 477 -19.94 -48.37 30.03
C ALA A 477 -18.82 -47.53 29.38
N GLY A 478 -19.17 -46.29 28.99
CA GLY A 478 -18.24 -45.17 28.82
C GLY A 478 -17.92 -44.75 27.37
N GLY A 479 -18.45 -43.59 26.94
CA GLY A 479 -17.82 -42.79 25.88
C GLY A 479 -16.58 -42.05 26.41
N PRO A 480 -16.18 -40.89 25.88
CA PRO A 480 -16.14 -40.42 24.49
C PRO A 480 -14.68 -40.24 24.01
N GLY A 481 -14.42 -40.05 22.70
CA GLY A 481 -13.08 -39.65 22.26
C GLY A 481 -12.90 -39.59 20.74
N ALA A 482 -13.03 -38.39 20.17
CA ALA A 482 -12.17 -37.98 19.06
C ALA A 482 -10.76 -37.67 19.63
N PRO A 483 -9.66 -37.88 18.88
CA PRO A 483 -9.20 -36.92 17.84
C PRO A 483 -8.62 -37.68 16.61
N GLY A 484 -8.33 -37.12 15.42
CA GLY A 484 -8.00 -35.77 14.99
C GLY A 484 -6.74 -35.86 14.09
N GLY A 485 -6.85 -35.37 12.84
CA GLY A 485 -5.73 -34.86 12.03
C GLY A 485 -5.35 -35.65 10.74
N PRO A 486 -4.66 -35.02 9.76
CA PRO A 486 -4.22 -33.62 9.69
C PRO A 486 -4.77 -32.84 8.47
N GLY A 487 -4.81 -31.52 8.65
CA GLY A 487 -5.14 -30.55 7.61
C GLY A 487 -3.97 -30.28 6.65
N GLY A 488 -4.33 -29.98 5.40
CA GLY A 488 -3.45 -29.39 4.39
C GLY A 488 -3.78 -27.91 4.20
N ALA A 489 -2.74 -27.08 4.20
CA ALA A 489 -2.81 -25.62 4.07
C ALA A 489 -3.20 -25.15 2.66
N PRO A 490 -3.70 -23.91 2.49
CA PRO A 490 -3.98 -23.31 1.19
C PRO A 490 -2.73 -22.64 0.60
N GLY A 491 -2.39 -23.00 -0.64
CA GLY A 491 -1.37 -22.34 -1.45
C GLY A 491 -1.86 -21.00 -2.00
N ALA A 492 -1.05 -19.97 -1.80
CA ALA A 492 -1.18 -18.66 -2.40
C ALA A 492 -0.81 -18.69 -3.89
N GLY A 493 -1.65 -18.12 -4.74
CA GLY A 493 -1.35 -17.83 -6.15
C GLY A 493 -1.16 -16.33 -6.35
N GLY A 494 0.01 -15.95 -6.88
CA GLY A 494 0.30 -14.59 -7.35
C GLY A 494 -0.27 -14.32 -8.77
N PRO A 495 -0.34 -13.06 -9.20
CA PRO A 495 -0.99 -12.64 -10.44
C PRO A 495 -0.05 -12.73 -11.67
N PRO A 496 -0.58 -12.88 -12.90
CA PRO A 496 0.20 -12.79 -14.13
C PRO A 496 0.09 -11.40 -14.79
N GLY A 497 1.19 -10.94 -15.39
CA GLY A 497 1.21 -10.06 -16.58
C GLY A 497 1.02 -8.58 -16.35
#